data_AF-A0A0A2X7L1-F1
#
_entry.id   AF-A0A0A2X7L1-F1
#
_cell.length_a   1.000
_cell.length_b   1.000
_cell.length_c   1.000
_cell.angle_alpha   90.00
_cell.angle_beta   90.00
_cell.angle_gamma   90.00
#
_symmetry.space_group_name_H-M   'P 1'
#
loop_
_entity.id
_entity.type
_entity.pdbx_description
1 polymer ?
#
loop_
_entity_poly.entity_id
_entity_poly.type
_entity_poly.pdbx_seq_one_letter_code
_entity_poly.pdbx_strand_id
1 'polypeptide(L)'
;MGLFLAFSFGLALEVKPVPEAVLVLKEDAIEEGELRTYVGSRRQPVASEAELKALLKAWTREARPPRFVLMGGKWRGVEKVGVAFDEKEALLAFRKAWAEGRRTFLLPARYTPPKPSLRDLYALGVRAHLATGETDFRGSHPNRVHNLRLAASRLDGLLVAPGAFSFNRAVGEVSEKTGYKEAYVIVGDRTEQGVGGGLCQVSTTLFRAVYLAGLPILERYPHSYLVRYYTPPGLDASVYQPYRDFRFANDTPGHLYIQVSVQGTKLRFHLFGTKDREVRLEGPTITDRKPPLPERRILDPSLPPGAVKQVDFAAEGMTVVWKRTVRYRDGKERKETLRSTYRPWGAVYLVGPTPESPEGGPAPREGGGEAPLGERPQRGAGEGTARPGGQ
;
A
#
# COMPACT_ATOMS: atom_id res chain seq x y z
N MET A 1 -31.75 91.51 17.42
CA MET A 1 -30.92 90.30 17.17
C MET A 1 -31.22 89.29 18.28
N GLY A 2 -32.18 88.39 18.05
CA GLY A 2 -32.50 87.30 18.97
C GLY A 2 -31.92 86.00 18.41
N LEU A 3 -31.00 85.39 19.15
CA LEU A 3 -30.25 84.20 18.75
C LEU A 3 -31.10 82.94 19.02
N PHE A 4 -31.53 82.25 17.97
CA PHE A 4 -32.12 80.92 18.08
C PHE A 4 -31.01 79.89 18.31
N LEU A 5 -30.98 79.25 19.48
CA LEU A 5 -30.20 78.02 19.70
C LEU A 5 -31.05 76.83 19.23
N ALA A 6 -30.68 76.24 18.09
CA ALA A 6 -31.20 74.94 17.67
C ALA A 6 -30.41 73.84 18.40
N PHE A 7 -31.10 73.06 19.24
CA PHE A 7 -30.55 71.84 19.84
C PHE A 7 -30.64 70.71 18.82
N SER A 8 -29.51 70.33 18.23
CA SER A 8 -29.39 69.12 17.42
C SER A 8 -29.28 67.90 18.33
N PHE A 9 -30.37 67.15 18.49
CA PHE A 9 -30.33 65.79 19.05
C PHE A 9 -29.67 64.86 18.04
N GLY A 10 -28.37 64.60 18.21
CA GLY A 10 -27.69 63.52 17.50
C GLY A 10 -28.15 62.18 18.06
N LEU A 11 -29.00 61.47 17.34
CA LEU A 11 -29.29 60.06 17.60
C LEU A 11 -28.00 59.27 17.33
N ALA A 12 -27.19 59.02 18.36
CA ALA A 12 -26.13 58.03 18.27
C ALA A 12 -26.80 56.67 18.11
N LEU A 13 -26.83 56.14 16.88
CA LEU A 13 -27.15 54.74 16.63
C LEU A 13 -26.10 53.90 17.36
N GLU A 14 -26.44 53.41 18.55
CA GLU A 14 -25.65 52.42 19.28
C GLU A 14 -25.57 51.16 18.40
N VAL A 15 -24.45 51.02 17.68
CA VAL A 15 -24.17 49.80 16.92
C VAL A 15 -23.95 48.69 17.93
N LYS A 16 -24.98 47.86 18.14
CA LYS A 16 -24.86 46.68 19.01
C LYS A 16 -23.69 45.82 18.51
N PRO A 17 -22.78 45.39 19.40
CA PRO A 17 -21.63 44.60 19.00
C PRO A 17 -22.08 43.26 18.42
N VAL A 18 -21.53 42.89 17.27
CA VAL A 18 -21.79 41.57 16.65
C VAL A 18 -21.22 40.49 17.58
N PRO A 19 -22.04 39.53 18.07
CA PRO A 19 -21.57 38.50 18.98
C PRO A 19 -20.75 37.44 18.24
N GLU A 20 -19.72 36.93 18.89
CA GLU A 20 -18.96 35.76 18.41
C GLU A 20 -19.58 34.47 18.91
N ALA A 21 -19.88 33.56 17.98
CA ALA A 21 -20.24 32.18 18.29
C ALA A 21 -18.98 31.42 18.72
N VAL A 22 -19.05 30.74 19.88
CA VAL A 22 -17.93 30.01 20.47
C VAL A 22 -18.24 28.52 20.50
N LEU A 23 -17.47 27.71 19.76
CA LEU A 23 -17.50 26.25 19.83
C LEU A 23 -16.32 25.76 20.67
N VAL A 24 -16.59 24.99 21.73
CA VAL A 24 -15.56 24.44 22.62
C VAL A 24 -15.28 22.98 22.25
N LEU A 25 -14.10 22.69 21.70
CA LEU A 25 -13.70 21.34 21.33
C LEU A 25 -12.88 20.70 22.44
N LYS A 26 -13.20 19.45 22.78
CA LYS A 26 -12.36 18.58 23.60
C LYS A 26 -11.78 17.51 22.69
N GLU A 27 -10.45 17.46 22.58
CA GLU A 27 -9.75 16.52 21.70
C GLU A 27 -8.74 15.74 22.54
N ASP A 28 -8.86 14.41 22.52
CA ASP A 28 -7.91 13.53 23.15
C ASP A 28 -6.70 13.29 22.22
N ALA A 29 -5.53 13.11 22.83
CA ALA A 29 -4.32 12.71 22.15
C ALA A 29 -3.54 11.67 22.98
N ILE A 30 -2.83 10.78 22.30
CA ILE A 30 -1.84 9.90 22.94
C ILE A 30 -0.47 10.45 22.56
N GLU A 31 0.28 10.92 23.55
CA GLU A 31 1.60 11.52 23.39
C GLU A 31 2.57 10.82 24.33
N GLU A 32 3.66 10.29 23.78
CA GLU A 32 4.70 9.63 24.59
C GLU A 32 4.16 8.48 25.46
N GLY A 33 3.08 7.82 25.02
CA GLY A 33 2.45 6.73 25.75
C GLY A 33 1.38 7.16 26.75
N GLU A 34 1.11 8.46 26.89
CA GLU A 34 0.12 9.02 27.81
C GLU A 34 -1.08 9.63 27.09
N LEU A 35 -2.28 9.39 27.65
CA LEU A 35 -3.51 10.01 27.16
C LEU A 35 -3.65 11.42 27.76
N ARG A 36 -3.82 12.41 26.90
CA ARG A 36 -4.00 13.82 27.27
C ARG A 36 -5.26 14.37 26.62
N THR A 37 -5.99 15.21 27.33
CA THR A 37 -7.17 15.91 26.81
C THR A 37 -6.85 17.38 26.64
N TYR A 38 -7.03 17.88 25.42
CA TYR A 38 -6.87 19.28 25.08
C TYR A 38 -8.24 19.94 24.93
N VAL A 39 -8.39 21.14 25.49
CA VAL A 39 -9.61 21.95 25.35
C VAL A 39 -9.26 23.18 24.52
N GLY A 40 -9.88 23.28 23.35
CA GLY A 40 -9.74 24.42 22.45
C GLY A 40 -11.07 25.11 22.23
N SER A 41 -11.03 26.32 21.69
CA SER A 41 -12.24 27.02 21.25
C SER A 41 -12.07 27.58 19.84
N ARG A 42 -13.10 27.46 19.02
CA ARG A 42 -13.25 28.19 17.76
C ARG A 42 -14.23 29.34 17.97
N ARG A 43 -13.90 30.50 17.42
CA ARG A 43 -14.70 31.72 17.50
C ARG A 43 -14.97 32.22 16.10
N GLN A 44 -16.20 32.66 15.85
CA GLN A 44 -16.58 33.28 14.58
C GLN A 44 -17.64 34.36 14.86
N PRO A 45 -17.45 35.60 14.39
CA PRO A 45 -18.50 36.61 14.41
C PRO A 45 -19.73 36.15 13.62
N VAL A 46 -20.92 36.38 14.16
CA VAL A 46 -22.21 36.04 13.53
C VAL A 46 -23.13 37.24 13.59
N ALA A 47 -23.39 37.88 12.45
CA ALA A 47 -24.22 39.08 12.37
C ALA A 47 -25.70 38.78 12.11
N SER A 48 -26.05 37.54 11.71
CA SER A 48 -27.42 37.16 11.38
C SER A 48 -27.73 35.68 11.65
N GLU A 49 -29.01 35.35 11.74
CA GLU A 49 -29.44 33.94 11.84
C GLU A 49 -29.06 33.12 10.60
N ALA A 50 -29.03 33.75 9.42
CA ALA A 50 -28.59 33.10 8.19
C ALA A 50 -27.09 32.73 8.24
N GLU A 51 -26.26 33.65 8.73
CA GLU A 51 -24.84 33.37 8.99
C GLU A 51 -24.66 32.29 10.05
N LEU A 52 -25.47 32.29 11.10
CA LEU A 52 -25.43 31.24 12.11
C LEU A 52 -25.69 29.88 11.47
N LYS A 53 -26.77 29.72 10.70
CA LYS A 53 -27.10 28.45 10.04
C LYS A 53 -25.99 27.98 9.10
N ALA A 54 -25.41 28.90 8.33
CA ALA A 54 -24.26 28.61 7.48
C ALA A 54 -23.05 28.13 8.30
N LEU A 55 -22.79 28.77 9.45
CA LEU A 55 -21.74 28.39 10.39
C LEU A 55 -21.97 26.99 10.98
N LEU A 56 -23.18 26.69 11.44
CA LEU A 56 -23.53 25.37 11.98
C LEU A 56 -23.27 24.28 10.94
N LYS A 57 -23.67 24.51 9.68
CA LYS A 57 -23.40 23.57 8.57
C LYS A 57 -21.89 23.42 8.31
N ALA A 58 -21.14 24.52 8.32
CA ALA A 58 -19.70 24.51 8.09
C ALA A 58 -18.91 23.82 9.22
N TRP A 59 -19.40 23.89 10.47
CA TRP A 59 -18.74 23.28 11.63
C TRP A 59 -19.25 21.89 11.97
N THR A 60 -20.39 21.48 11.40
CA THR A 60 -20.89 20.10 11.49
C THR A 60 -19.92 19.17 10.80
N ARG A 61 -19.52 18.10 11.50
CA ARG A 61 -18.62 17.08 10.97
C ARG A 61 -18.90 15.73 11.58
N GLU A 62 -18.71 14.68 10.80
CA GLU A 62 -18.71 13.32 11.33
C GLU A 62 -17.43 13.02 12.11
N ALA A 63 -17.53 12.08 13.05
CA ALA A 63 -16.39 11.56 13.77
C ALA A 63 -15.46 10.81 12.80
N ARG A 64 -14.14 10.87 13.02
CA ARG A 64 -13.17 10.07 12.27
C ARG A 64 -12.37 9.20 13.22
N PRO A 65 -12.13 7.92 12.88
CA PRO A 65 -11.34 7.00 13.69
C PRO A 65 -9.98 7.58 14.08
N PRO A 66 -9.44 7.17 15.23
CA PRO A 66 -8.12 7.59 15.66
C PRO A 66 -7.04 7.20 14.65
N ARG A 67 -6.07 8.09 14.46
CA ARG A 67 -4.85 7.82 13.70
C ARG A 67 -3.63 8.25 14.49
N PHE A 68 -2.54 7.54 14.31
CA PHE A 68 -1.24 7.98 14.80
C PHE A 68 -0.54 8.76 13.69
N VAL A 69 -0.15 9.99 13.99
CA VAL A 69 0.56 10.89 13.07
C VAL A 69 1.97 11.14 13.58
N LEU A 70 2.93 11.24 12.66
CA LEU A 70 4.30 11.58 13.02
C LEU A 70 4.45 13.11 13.03
N MET A 71 4.67 13.68 14.21
CA MET A 71 4.84 15.12 14.42
C MET A 71 6.15 15.36 15.17
N GLY A 72 7.07 16.16 14.61
CA GLY A 72 8.37 16.43 15.23
C GLY A 72 9.20 15.17 15.52
N GLY A 73 9.09 14.14 14.66
CA GLY A 73 9.77 12.86 14.84
C GLY A 73 9.14 11.92 15.89
N LYS A 74 8.04 12.32 16.53
CA LYS A 74 7.33 11.52 17.53
C LYS A 74 5.94 11.14 17.03
N TRP A 75 5.51 9.92 17.33
CA TRP A 75 4.15 9.49 17.03
C TRP A 75 3.17 10.06 18.05
N ARG A 76 2.08 10.64 17.54
CA ARG A 76 0.96 11.16 18.33
C ARG A 76 -0.32 10.51 17.87
N GLY A 77 -1.03 9.86 18.77
CA GLY A 77 -2.41 9.43 18.53
C GLY A 77 -3.32 10.65 18.53
N VAL A 78 -4.12 10.83 17.49
CA VAL A 78 -5.09 11.91 17.36
C VAL A 78 -6.41 11.32 16.88
N GLU A 79 -7.51 11.97 17.24
CA GLU A 79 -8.83 11.63 16.71
C GLU A 79 -9.58 12.89 16.29
N LYS A 80 -10.67 12.71 15.54
CA LYS A 80 -11.61 13.80 15.27
C LYS A 80 -12.97 13.42 15.81
N VAL A 81 -13.38 14.11 16.87
CA VAL A 81 -14.75 14.02 17.40
C VAL A 81 -15.75 14.57 16.39
N GLY A 82 -16.87 13.87 16.24
CA GLY A 82 -18.02 14.36 15.49
C GLY A 82 -18.66 15.52 16.23
N VAL A 83 -19.12 16.51 15.47
CA VAL A 83 -19.77 17.73 15.98
C VAL A 83 -21.06 17.90 15.23
N ALA A 84 -22.16 18.02 15.97
CA ALA A 84 -23.48 18.33 15.45
C ALA A 84 -24.13 19.41 16.31
N PHE A 85 -25.09 20.14 15.74
CA PHE A 85 -25.79 21.22 16.42
C PHE A 85 -27.29 21.02 16.28
N ASP A 86 -28.04 21.34 17.34
CA ASP A 86 -29.47 21.56 17.21
C ASP A 86 -29.69 23.03 16.78
N GLU A 87 -30.31 23.22 15.62
CA GLU A 87 -30.50 24.56 15.05
C GLU A 87 -31.36 25.45 15.96
N LYS A 88 -32.38 24.90 16.62
CA LYS A 88 -33.28 25.67 17.48
C LYS A 88 -32.57 26.12 18.73
N GLU A 89 -31.80 25.23 19.37
CA GLU A 89 -30.98 25.57 20.55
C GLU A 89 -29.93 26.63 20.21
N ALA A 90 -29.26 26.51 19.06
CA ALA A 90 -28.25 27.46 18.61
C ALA A 90 -28.86 28.85 18.30
N LEU A 91 -30.00 28.91 17.62
CA LEU A 91 -30.73 30.16 17.35
C LEU A 91 -31.19 30.83 18.65
N LEU A 92 -31.68 30.05 19.61
CA LEU A 92 -32.07 30.57 20.92
C LEU A 92 -30.87 31.19 21.65
N ALA A 93 -29.71 30.51 21.65
CA ALA A 93 -28.49 31.03 22.26
C ALA A 93 -28.02 32.34 21.59
N PHE A 94 -28.07 32.41 20.26
CA PHE A 94 -27.74 33.60 19.49
C PHE A 94 -28.67 34.77 19.78
N ARG A 95 -30.00 34.56 19.70
CA ARG A 95 -31.01 35.60 19.98
C ARG A 95 -30.86 36.17 21.39
N LYS A 96 -30.61 35.30 22.37
CA LYS A 96 -30.36 35.72 23.76
C LYS A 96 -29.12 36.60 23.86
N ALA A 97 -28.02 36.20 23.24
CA ALA A 97 -26.78 36.97 23.24
C ALA A 97 -26.94 38.33 22.54
N TRP A 98 -27.64 38.38 21.42
CA TRP A 98 -27.93 39.59 20.67
C TRP A 98 -28.82 40.57 21.45
N ALA A 99 -29.88 40.06 22.08
CA ALA A 99 -30.80 40.87 22.88
C ALA A 99 -30.08 41.54 24.06
N GLU A 100 -29.23 40.78 24.74
CA GLU A 100 -28.45 41.22 25.91
C GLU A 100 -27.17 41.99 25.55
N GLY A 101 -26.84 42.17 24.26
CA GLY A 101 -25.62 42.87 23.84
C GLY A 101 -24.31 42.15 24.23
N ARG A 102 -24.35 40.82 24.40
CA ARG A 102 -23.16 40.04 24.75
C ARG A 102 -22.19 39.98 23.57
N ARG A 103 -20.89 40.10 23.84
CA ARG A 103 -19.84 39.96 22.82
C ARG A 103 -19.63 38.52 22.35
N THR A 104 -20.07 37.53 23.13
CA THR A 104 -19.86 36.11 22.81
C THR A 104 -21.02 35.26 23.30
N PHE A 105 -21.21 34.09 22.68
CA PHE A 105 -22.13 33.06 23.13
C PHE A 105 -21.61 31.66 22.81
N LEU A 106 -21.89 30.71 23.70
CA LEU A 106 -21.54 29.31 23.47
C LEU A 106 -22.53 28.67 22.49
N LEU A 107 -22.01 27.96 21.49
CA LEU A 107 -22.82 27.10 20.64
C LEU A 107 -23.12 25.79 21.35
N PRO A 108 -24.40 25.42 21.55
CA PRO A 108 -24.78 24.11 22.07
C PRO A 108 -24.46 23.05 21.02
N ALA A 109 -23.36 22.34 21.22
CA ALA A 109 -22.87 21.32 20.32
C ALA A 109 -23.01 19.93 20.97
N ARG A 110 -23.36 18.95 20.14
CA ARG A 110 -23.39 17.53 20.49
C ARG A 110 -22.14 16.88 19.93
N TYR A 111 -21.43 16.15 20.78
CA TYR A 111 -20.18 15.49 20.42
C TYR A 111 -20.37 13.99 20.31
N THR A 112 -19.85 13.41 19.23
CA THR A 112 -19.87 11.97 19.01
C THR A 112 -18.44 11.47 18.91
N PRO A 113 -17.94 10.68 19.88
CA PRO A 113 -16.62 10.08 19.76
C PRO A 113 -16.61 9.04 18.63
N PRO A 114 -15.47 8.84 17.94
CA PRO A 114 -15.34 7.75 16.99
C PRO A 114 -15.41 6.39 17.70
N LYS A 115 -15.69 5.32 16.95
CA LYS A 115 -15.72 3.94 17.46
C LYS A 115 -14.74 3.07 16.66
N PRO A 116 -13.67 2.53 17.28
CA PRO A 116 -13.19 2.86 18.62
C PRO A 116 -12.70 4.31 18.72
N SER A 117 -12.76 4.89 19.92
CA SER A 117 -12.16 6.18 20.26
C SER A 117 -10.70 6.02 20.68
N LEU A 118 -9.97 7.12 20.78
CA LEU A 118 -8.59 7.11 21.25
C LEU A 118 -8.50 6.67 22.71
N ARG A 119 -9.52 6.96 23.53
CA ARG A 119 -9.66 6.42 24.89
C ARG A 119 -9.84 4.91 24.89
N ASP A 120 -10.65 4.38 23.98
CA ASP A 120 -10.83 2.93 23.83
C ASP A 120 -9.50 2.27 23.43
N LEU A 121 -8.79 2.85 22.46
CA LEU A 121 -7.44 2.39 22.07
C LEU A 121 -6.48 2.38 23.26
N TYR A 122 -6.45 3.46 24.04
CA TYR A 122 -5.59 3.57 25.22
C TYR A 122 -5.94 2.52 26.29
N ALA A 123 -7.24 2.31 26.56
CA ALA A 123 -7.73 1.30 27.49
C ALA A 123 -7.36 -0.13 27.05
N LEU A 124 -7.31 -0.38 25.74
CA LEU A 124 -6.84 -1.64 25.16
C LEU A 124 -5.31 -1.78 25.14
N GLY A 125 -4.56 -0.79 25.63
CA GLY A 125 -3.10 -0.85 25.70
C GLY A 125 -2.38 -0.32 24.45
N VAL A 126 -3.07 0.35 23.53
CA VAL A 126 -2.44 0.98 22.36
C VAL A 126 -1.85 2.32 22.77
N ARG A 127 -0.54 2.35 23.06
CA ARG A 127 0.13 3.51 23.68
C ARG A 127 1.26 4.08 22.84
N ALA A 128 2.04 3.21 22.20
CA ALA A 128 3.28 3.60 21.53
C ALA A 128 3.44 2.88 20.19
N HIS A 129 4.24 3.47 19.31
CA HIS A 129 4.72 2.81 18.10
C HIS A 129 5.69 1.69 18.47
N LEU A 130 5.49 0.50 17.88
CA LEU A 130 6.32 -0.67 18.10
C LEU A 130 7.29 -0.89 16.93
N ALA A 131 6.78 -0.87 15.69
CA ALA A 131 7.59 -1.07 14.50
C ALA A 131 6.88 -0.63 13.22
N THR A 132 7.67 -0.44 12.16
CA THR A 132 7.18 -0.17 10.81
C THR A 132 7.76 -1.19 9.83
N GLY A 133 6.91 -1.80 9.02
CA GLY A 133 7.31 -2.52 7.81
C GLY A 133 7.08 -1.66 6.59
N GLU A 134 7.99 -1.71 5.61
CA GLU A 134 7.88 -0.98 4.34
C GLU A 134 8.21 -1.89 3.15
N THR A 135 7.48 -1.71 2.05
CA THR A 135 7.84 -2.19 0.72
C THR A 135 7.56 -1.11 -0.34
N ASP A 136 8.17 -1.26 -1.52
CA ASP A 136 7.96 -0.38 -2.68
C ASP A 136 7.27 -1.15 -3.79
N PHE A 137 6.20 -0.60 -4.38
CA PHE A 137 5.49 -1.19 -5.53
C PHE A 137 5.67 -0.40 -6.82
N ARG A 138 6.68 0.47 -6.93
CA ARG A 138 6.99 1.24 -8.14
C ARG A 138 7.06 0.35 -9.38
N GLY A 139 6.46 0.81 -10.46
CA GLY A 139 6.39 0.07 -11.72
C GLY A 139 5.37 -1.09 -11.71
N SER A 140 4.59 -1.27 -10.64
CA SER A 140 3.54 -2.28 -10.62
C SER A 140 2.41 -1.96 -11.58
N HIS A 141 1.88 -2.99 -12.24
CA HIS A 141 0.69 -2.90 -13.06
C HIS A 141 -0.51 -2.32 -12.27
N PRO A 142 -1.38 -1.48 -12.88
CA PRO A 142 -2.51 -0.85 -12.19
C PRO A 142 -3.43 -1.82 -11.43
N ASN A 143 -3.75 -2.99 -12.01
CA ASN A 143 -4.55 -4.01 -11.32
C ASN A 143 -3.87 -4.55 -10.05
N ARG A 144 -2.55 -4.74 -10.08
CA ARG A 144 -1.77 -5.15 -8.91
C ARG A 144 -1.79 -4.06 -7.83
N VAL A 145 -1.68 -2.79 -8.21
CA VAL A 145 -1.78 -1.65 -7.28
C VAL A 145 -3.18 -1.56 -6.66
N HIS A 146 -4.23 -1.77 -7.45
CA HIS A 146 -5.62 -1.85 -6.97
C HIS A 146 -5.79 -2.95 -5.92
N ASN A 147 -5.37 -4.17 -6.24
CA ASN A 147 -5.45 -5.32 -5.32
C ASN A 147 -4.67 -5.07 -4.03
N LEU A 148 -3.45 -4.52 -4.14
CA LEU A 148 -2.62 -4.18 -2.99
C LEU A 148 -3.32 -3.16 -2.08
N ARG A 149 -3.89 -2.08 -2.66
CA ARG A 149 -4.62 -1.06 -1.89
C ARG A 149 -5.87 -1.62 -1.23
N LEU A 150 -6.62 -2.48 -1.93
CA LEU A 150 -7.81 -3.13 -1.40
C LEU A 150 -7.48 -4.07 -0.24
N ALA A 151 -6.48 -4.95 -0.39
CA ALA A 151 -6.05 -5.83 0.70
C ALA A 151 -5.50 -5.02 1.89
N ALA A 152 -4.75 -3.95 1.62
CA ALA A 152 -4.20 -3.10 2.67
C ALA A 152 -5.30 -2.31 3.41
N SER A 153 -6.35 -1.84 2.73
CA SER A 153 -7.46 -1.15 3.39
C SER A 153 -8.27 -2.05 4.31
N ARG A 154 -8.35 -3.36 4.03
CA ARG A 154 -8.97 -4.35 4.94
C ARG A 154 -8.19 -4.56 6.24
N LEU A 155 -6.91 -4.17 6.26
CA LEU A 155 -6.03 -4.29 7.42
C LEU A 155 -5.84 -2.96 8.17
N ASP A 156 -6.22 -1.84 7.56
CA ASP A 156 -6.09 -0.51 8.18
C ASP A 156 -7.10 -0.34 9.31
N GLY A 157 -6.63 0.05 10.49
CA GLY A 157 -7.45 0.27 11.67
C GLY A 157 -7.80 -1.00 12.46
N LEU A 158 -7.25 -2.17 12.09
CA LEU A 158 -7.53 -3.41 12.81
C LEU A 158 -6.93 -3.42 14.22
N LEU A 159 -7.74 -3.87 15.17
CA LEU A 159 -7.32 -4.22 16.52
C LEU A 159 -7.05 -5.72 16.60
N VAL A 160 -5.84 -6.08 17.02
CA VAL A 160 -5.42 -7.48 17.22
C VAL A 160 -5.33 -7.73 18.71
N ALA A 161 -6.30 -8.44 19.26
CA ALA A 161 -6.27 -8.90 20.65
C ALA A 161 -5.06 -9.82 20.92
N PRO A 162 -4.63 -9.99 22.18
CA PRO A 162 -3.68 -11.03 22.54
C PRO A 162 -4.11 -12.40 22.01
N GLY A 163 -3.19 -13.14 21.40
CA GLY A 163 -3.48 -14.43 20.73
C GLY A 163 -3.08 -14.46 19.25
N ALA A 164 -3.60 -15.44 18.52
CA ALA A 164 -3.19 -15.68 17.13
C ALA A 164 -3.90 -14.76 16.12
N PHE A 165 -3.13 -14.18 15.22
CA PHE A 165 -3.59 -13.45 14.04
C PHE A 165 -3.37 -14.29 12.78
N SER A 166 -4.26 -14.13 11.79
CA SER A 166 -4.17 -14.74 10.45
C SER A 166 -4.39 -13.67 9.39
N PHE A 167 -3.40 -13.51 8.50
CA PHE A 167 -3.49 -12.58 7.39
C PHE A 167 -4.65 -12.94 6.46
N ASN A 168 -4.77 -14.21 6.06
CA ASN A 168 -5.83 -14.65 5.16
C ASN A 168 -7.22 -14.42 5.75
N ARG A 169 -7.40 -14.69 7.05
CA ARG A 169 -8.68 -14.41 7.73
C ARG A 169 -9.00 -12.92 7.78
N ALA A 170 -8.01 -12.09 8.06
CA ALA A 170 -8.18 -10.64 8.18
C ALA A 170 -8.46 -9.97 6.82
N VAL A 171 -7.80 -10.44 5.76
CA VAL A 171 -8.08 -9.98 4.39
C VAL A 171 -9.39 -10.55 3.87
N GLY A 172 -9.82 -11.74 4.30
CA GLY A 172 -11.02 -12.39 3.80
C GLY A 172 -10.85 -12.95 2.38
N GLU A 173 -11.96 -13.32 1.73
CA GLU A 173 -11.96 -13.92 0.40
C GLU A 173 -11.28 -13.00 -0.64
N VAL A 174 -10.50 -13.63 -1.53
CA VAL A 174 -9.79 -12.99 -2.64
C VAL A 174 -10.39 -13.46 -3.95
N SER A 175 -11.32 -12.67 -4.48
CA SER A 175 -12.07 -12.97 -5.71
C SER A 175 -12.53 -11.69 -6.41
N GLU A 176 -12.97 -11.80 -7.66
CA GLU A 176 -13.56 -10.66 -8.37
C GLU A 176 -14.80 -10.12 -7.67
N LYS A 177 -15.61 -11.02 -7.07
CA LYS A 177 -16.80 -10.68 -6.28
C LYS A 177 -16.47 -9.77 -5.10
N THR A 178 -15.27 -9.92 -4.53
CA THR A 178 -14.79 -9.10 -3.43
C THR A 178 -13.95 -7.91 -3.90
N GLY A 179 -13.93 -7.63 -5.21
CA GLY A 179 -13.35 -6.43 -5.82
C GLY A 179 -11.90 -6.57 -6.26
N TYR A 180 -11.31 -7.76 -6.19
CA TYR A 180 -9.97 -8.00 -6.73
C TYR A 180 -10.00 -8.14 -8.25
N LYS A 181 -8.88 -7.79 -8.88
CA LYS A 181 -8.69 -7.84 -10.33
C LYS A 181 -7.63 -8.88 -10.68
N GLU A 182 -7.67 -9.35 -11.91
CA GLU A 182 -6.60 -10.17 -12.47
C GLU A 182 -5.28 -9.38 -12.57
N ALA A 183 -4.21 -10.01 -12.12
CA ALA A 183 -2.85 -9.54 -12.23
C ALA A 183 -1.90 -10.76 -12.29
N TYR A 184 -0.65 -10.55 -12.67
CA TYR A 184 0.32 -11.64 -12.62
C TYR A 184 0.51 -12.14 -11.17
N VAL A 185 0.34 -13.44 -10.99
CA VAL A 185 0.55 -14.19 -9.76
C VAL A 185 1.63 -15.25 -10.00
N ILE A 186 2.33 -15.62 -8.92
CA ILE A 186 3.35 -16.67 -8.95
C ILE A 186 2.73 -17.93 -8.37
N VAL A 187 2.57 -18.96 -9.19
CA VAL A 187 2.00 -20.26 -8.81
C VAL A 187 3.00 -21.35 -9.15
N GLY A 188 3.60 -21.94 -8.11
CA GLY A 188 4.68 -22.92 -8.26
C GLY A 188 5.87 -22.35 -9.05
N ASP A 189 6.00 -22.80 -10.29
CA ASP A 189 7.12 -22.49 -11.20
C ASP A 189 6.68 -21.60 -12.40
N ARG A 190 5.51 -20.98 -12.28
CA ARG A 190 4.90 -20.20 -13.35
C ARG A 190 4.43 -18.83 -12.84
N THR A 191 4.55 -17.86 -13.73
CA THR A 191 3.96 -16.54 -13.59
C THR A 191 2.80 -16.47 -14.56
N GLU A 192 1.58 -16.45 -14.03
CA GLU A 192 0.34 -16.54 -14.81
C GLU A 192 -0.64 -15.45 -14.35
N GLN A 193 -1.70 -15.20 -15.14
CA GLN A 193 -2.74 -14.28 -14.70
C GLN A 193 -3.62 -14.96 -13.64
N GLY A 194 -3.89 -14.24 -12.56
CA GLY A 194 -4.77 -14.71 -11.50
C GLY A 194 -5.31 -13.55 -10.67
N VAL A 195 -6.42 -13.81 -9.98
CA VAL A 195 -7.08 -12.80 -9.15
C VAL A 195 -6.26 -12.56 -7.88
N GLY A 196 -6.08 -11.29 -7.52
CA GLY A 196 -5.40 -10.92 -6.26
C GLY A 196 -3.88 -10.82 -6.34
N GLY A 197 -3.29 -10.73 -7.53
CA GLY A 197 -1.87 -10.39 -7.66
C GLY A 197 -1.54 -9.10 -6.89
N GLY A 198 -0.52 -9.16 -6.02
CA GLY A 198 -0.13 -8.07 -5.10
C GLY A 198 -0.25 -8.39 -3.61
N LEU A 199 -1.02 -9.40 -3.22
CA LEU A 199 -1.25 -9.77 -1.81
C LEU A 199 0.02 -10.19 -1.06
N CYS A 200 0.94 -10.90 -1.72
CA CYS A 200 2.22 -11.27 -1.12
C CYS A 200 3.05 -10.04 -0.69
N GLN A 201 2.91 -8.89 -1.37
CA GLN A 201 3.57 -7.67 -0.97
C GLN A 201 2.95 -7.07 0.30
N VAL A 202 1.61 -7.13 0.42
CA VAL A 202 0.90 -6.68 1.62
C VAL A 202 1.29 -7.55 2.82
N SER A 203 1.25 -8.88 2.65
CA SER A 203 1.69 -9.83 3.68
C SER A 203 3.16 -9.64 4.06
N THR A 204 4.05 -9.48 3.07
CA THR A 204 5.47 -9.16 3.31
C THR A 204 5.66 -7.87 4.10
N THR A 205 4.88 -6.83 3.81
CA THR A 205 5.01 -5.54 4.51
C THR A 205 4.53 -5.65 5.96
N LEU A 206 3.39 -6.33 6.19
CA LEU A 206 2.91 -6.61 7.54
C LEU A 206 3.91 -7.49 8.30
N PHE A 207 4.42 -8.55 7.67
CA PHE A 207 5.42 -9.44 8.25
C PHE A 207 6.66 -8.67 8.71
N ARG A 208 7.17 -7.72 7.90
CA ARG A 208 8.29 -6.87 8.31
C ARG A 208 7.95 -6.07 9.57
N ALA A 209 6.77 -5.48 9.66
CA ALA A 209 6.34 -4.74 10.84
C ALA A 209 6.25 -5.66 12.08
N VAL A 210 5.61 -6.82 11.94
CA VAL A 210 5.44 -7.82 13.00
C VAL A 210 6.79 -8.36 13.47
N TYR A 211 7.68 -8.67 12.53
CA TYR A 211 8.99 -9.23 12.84
C TYR A 211 9.89 -8.20 13.53
N LEU A 212 9.85 -6.94 13.08
CA LEU A 212 10.57 -5.83 13.72
C LEU A 212 9.97 -5.43 15.07
N ALA A 213 8.68 -5.71 15.32
CA ALA A 213 8.05 -5.53 16.63
C ALA A 213 8.40 -6.65 17.64
N GLY A 214 9.12 -7.70 17.21
CA GLY A 214 9.54 -8.79 18.10
C GLY A 214 8.43 -9.78 18.43
N LEU A 215 7.37 -9.81 17.62
CA LEU A 215 6.25 -10.72 17.78
C LEU A 215 6.63 -12.15 17.32
N PRO A 216 6.11 -13.20 17.99
CA PRO A 216 6.25 -14.59 17.55
C PRO A 216 5.60 -14.84 16.20
N ILE A 217 6.32 -15.51 15.31
CA ILE A 217 5.81 -15.94 14.01
C ILE A 217 5.29 -17.36 14.16
N LEU A 218 4.01 -17.58 13.84
CA LEU A 218 3.36 -18.88 13.92
C LEU A 218 3.41 -19.62 12.57
N GLU A 219 3.31 -18.89 11.47
CA GLU A 219 3.36 -19.43 10.11
C GLU A 219 3.93 -18.38 9.16
N ARG A 220 4.96 -18.74 8.39
CA ARG A 220 5.55 -17.88 7.35
C ARG A 220 6.25 -18.73 6.31
N TYR A 221 5.99 -18.43 5.04
CA TYR A 221 6.70 -19.01 3.90
C TYR A 221 7.42 -17.91 3.12
N PRO A 222 8.75 -17.97 2.91
CA PRO A 222 9.40 -17.11 1.92
C PRO A 222 8.92 -17.46 0.51
N HIS A 223 9.14 -16.56 -0.44
CA HIS A 223 8.98 -16.87 -1.87
C HIS A 223 10.03 -17.92 -2.28
N SER A 224 9.71 -18.72 -3.30
CA SER A 224 10.60 -19.79 -3.78
C SER A 224 11.87 -19.25 -4.46
N TYR A 225 11.82 -18.04 -5.01
CA TYR A 225 12.94 -17.33 -5.62
C TYR A 225 12.97 -15.88 -5.14
N LEU A 226 14.11 -15.21 -5.34
CA LEU A 226 14.30 -13.84 -4.90
C LEU A 226 13.45 -12.88 -5.75
N VAL A 227 12.47 -12.25 -5.12
CA VAL A 227 11.70 -11.16 -5.74
C VAL A 227 12.49 -9.85 -5.56
N ARG A 228 12.98 -9.29 -6.67
CA ARG A 228 13.96 -8.18 -6.71
C ARG A 228 13.59 -6.96 -5.86
N TYR A 229 12.30 -6.65 -5.72
CA TYR A 229 11.84 -5.46 -4.98
C TYR A 229 11.59 -5.71 -3.48
N TYR A 230 11.78 -6.94 -2.97
CA TYR A 230 11.78 -7.24 -1.53
C TYR A 230 13.17 -7.15 -0.93
N THR A 231 13.80 -5.99 -1.08
CA THR A 231 15.10 -5.68 -0.46
C THR A 231 14.90 -5.10 0.95
N PRO A 232 15.77 -5.43 1.92
CA PRO A 232 16.78 -6.50 1.88
C PRO A 232 16.13 -7.90 1.84
N PRO A 233 16.81 -8.91 1.25
CA PRO A 233 16.24 -10.25 1.09
C PRO A 233 16.08 -10.97 2.43
N GLY A 234 15.31 -12.05 2.46
CA GLY A 234 15.09 -12.87 3.66
C GLY A 234 13.92 -12.40 4.54
N LEU A 235 13.38 -11.21 4.29
CA LEU A 235 12.28 -10.61 5.05
C LEU A 235 10.97 -10.52 4.25
N ASP A 236 10.51 -11.64 3.72
CA ASP A 236 9.34 -11.75 2.85
C ASP A 236 8.37 -12.87 3.28
N ALA A 237 7.06 -12.62 3.18
CA ALA A 237 6.03 -13.60 3.52
C ALA A 237 5.08 -13.76 2.33
N SER A 238 5.12 -14.94 1.71
CA SER A 238 4.21 -15.35 0.66
C SER A 238 2.90 -15.87 1.27
N VAL A 239 1.79 -15.60 0.60
CA VAL A 239 0.43 -16.04 0.97
C VAL A 239 -0.31 -16.50 -0.27
N TYR A 240 -1.14 -17.53 -0.12
CA TYR A 240 -1.95 -18.08 -1.20
C TYR A 240 -3.13 -18.82 -0.58
N GLN A 241 -4.35 -18.30 -0.72
CA GLN A 241 -5.52 -18.86 -0.05
C GLN A 241 -5.98 -20.19 -0.70
N PRO A 242 -6.46 -21.16 0.09
CA PRO A 242 -6.35 -21.28 1.56
C PRO A 242 -5.03 -21.91 2.05
N TYR A 243 -4.11 -22.26 1.15
CA TYR A 243 -2.99 -23.17 1.41
C TYR A 243 -1.77 -22.56 2.14
N ARG A 244 -1.51 -21.26 2.01
CA ARG A 244 -0.39 -20.55 2.65
C ARG A 244 -0.88 -19.30 3.33
N ASP A 245 -0.62 -19.17 4.62
CA ASP A 245 -0.96 -18.00 5.41
C ASP A 245 0.29 -17.34 6.02
N PHE A 246 0.12 -16.10 6.44
CA PHE A 246 1.03 -15.44 7.36
C PHE A 246 0.33 -15.28 8.71
N ARG A 247 0.87 -15.95 9.74
CA ARG A 247 0.30 -15.95 11.09
C ARG A 247 1.34 -15.55 12.11
N PHE A 248 0.91 -14.80 13.10
CA PHE A 248 1.74 -14.39 14.23
C PHE A 248 0.90 -14.40 15.51
N ALA A 249 1.56 -14.42 16.65
CA ALA A 249 0.90 -14.22 17.94
C ALA A 249 1.11 -12.79 18.43
N ASN A 250 0.04 -12.14 18.86
CA ASN A 250 0.15 -10.99 19.75
C ASN A 250 0.37 -11.52 21.18
N ASP A 251 1.61 -11.50 21.64
CA ASP A 251 2.03 -11.82 23.01
C ASP A 251 2.39 -10.55 23.80
N THR A 252 1.89 -9.38 23.38
CA THR A 252 2.06 -8.11 24.13
C THR A 252 1.00 -7.98 25.23
N PRO A 253 1.21 -7.10 26.24
CA PRO A 253 0.27 -6.92 27.35
C PRO A 253 -1.12 -6.38 26.96
N GLY A 254 -1.33 -5.98 25.70
CA GLY A 254 -2.57 -5.38 25.23
C GLY A 254 -2.85 -5.67 23.76
N HIS A 255 -3.80 -4.93 23.18
CA HIS A 255 -4.10 -5.02 21.76
C HIS A 255 -3.02 -4.34 20.94
N LEU A 256 -2.84 -4.82 19.72
CA LEU A 256 -2.11 -4.10 18.67
C LEU A 256 -3.12 -3.33 17.82
N TYR A 257 -2.76 -2.13 17.41
CA TYR A 257 -3.45 -1.37 16.39
C TYR A 257 -2.61 -1.33 15.12
N ILE A 258 -3.17 -1.82 14.02
CA ILE A 258 -2.54 -1.81 12.71
C ILE A 258 -2.95 -0.53 11.98
N GLN A 259 -1.97 0.30 11.61
CA GLN A 259 -2.20 1.44 10.75
C GLN A 259 -1.44 1.28 9.44
N VAL A 260 -2.14 1.43 8.33
CA VAL A 260 -1.58 1.38 6.99
C VAL A 260 -1.38 2.80 6.46
N SER A 261 -0.28 3.02 5.75
CA SER A 261 -0.12 4.21 4.93
C SER A 261 0.43 3.86 3.55
N VAL A 262 -0.05 4.57 2.53
CA VAL A 262 0.46 4.51 1.17
C VAL A 262 0.87 5.91 0.76
N GLN A 263 2.17 6.13 0.55
CA GLN A 263 2.73 7.41 0.13
C GLN A 263 3.54 7.22 -1.15
N GLY A 264 3.06 7.79 -2.25
CA GLY A 264 3.58 7.49 -3.58
C GLY A 264 3.51 5.99 -3.89
N THR A 265 4.67 5.36 -3.95
CA THR A 265 4.85 3.91 -4.22
C THR A 265 5.26 3.10 -2.99
N LYS A 266 5.31 3.73 -1.82
CA LYS A 266 5.66 3.06 -0.55
C LYS A 266 4.40 2.61 0.17
N LEU A 267 4.32 1.30 0.44
CA LEU A 267 3.34 0.71 1.35
C LEU A 267 4.00 0.55 2.71
N ARG A 268 3.34 1.04 3.77
CA ARG A 268 3.80 0.88 5.15
C ARG A 268 2.72 0.30 6.05
N PHE A 269 3.15 -0.56 6.95
CA PHE A 269 2.38 -1.04 8.09
C PHE A 269 3.06 -0.53 9.36
N HIS A 270 2.33 0.20 10.18
CA HIS A 270 2.76 0.66 11.48
C HIS A 270 1.99 -0.11 12.55
N LEU A 271 2.72 -0.71 13.49
CA LEU A 271 2.12 -1.37 14.64
C LEU A 271 2.22 -0.46 15.85
N PHE A 272 1.09 -0.26 16.52
CA PHE A 272 1.00 0.46 17.80
C PHE A 272 0.49 -0.49 18.87
N GLY A 273 0.96 -0.33 20.11
CA GLY A 273 0.63 -1.23 21.21
C GLY A 273 1.30 -0.80 22.51
N THR A 274 1.38 -1.72 23.46
CA THR A 274 2.17 -1.52 24.68
C THR A 274 3.60 -1.98 24.42
N LYS A 275 4.57 -1.06 24.52
CA LYS A 275 5.98 -1.40 24.34
C LYS A 275 6.49 -2.14 25.58
N ASP A 276 6.85 -3.40 25.44
CA ASP A 276 7.35 -4.27 26.52
C ASP A 276 8.69 -4.98 26.17
N ARG A 277 9.20 -4.72 24.96
CA ARG A 277 10.42 -5.33 24.41
C ARG A 277 11.19 -4.38 23.51
N GLU A 278 12.46 -4.70 23.31
CA GLU A 278 13.34 -4.12 22.30
C GLU A 278 13.81 -5.22 21.35
N VAL A 279 14.03 -4.85 20.08
CA VAL A 279 14.43 -5.80 19.03
C VAL A 279 15.74 -5.36 18.41
N ARG A 280 16.70 -6.27 18.36
CA ARG A 280 17.93 -6.14 17.59
C ARG A 280 17.92 -7.15 16.46
N LEU A 281 18.20 -6.68 15.25
CA LEU A 281 18.25 -7.51 14.05
C LEU A 281 19.66 -7.47 13.46
N GLU A 282 20.21 -8.64 13.17
CA GLU A 282 21.55 -8.80 12.59
C GLU A 282 21.45 -9.61 11.29
N GLY A 283 22.15 -9.13 10.25
CA GLY A 283 22.13 -9.71 8.91
C GLY A 283 21.79 -8.68 7.82
N PRO A 284 21.46 -9.13 6.60
CA PRO A 284 21.39 -10.55 6.23
C PRO A 284 22.79 -11.17 6.10
N THR A 285 22.98 -12.39 6.58
CA THR A 285 24.09 -13.25 6.14
C THR A 285 23.62 -14.02 4.91
N ILE A 286 24.31 -13.86 3.78
CA ILE A 286 23.97 -14.50 2.50
C ILE A 286 25.00 -15.59 2.21
N THR A 287 24.52 -16.79 1.91
CA THR A 287 25.31 -18.01 1.63
C THR A 287 24.72 -18.73 0.41
N ASP A 288 25.40 -19.78 -0.07
CA ASP A 288 24.93 -20.66 -1.15
C ASP A 288 24.49 -19.93 -2.43
N ARG A 289 25.22 -18.86 -2.81
CA ARG A 289 24.88 -18.10 -4.02
C ARG A 289 25.04 -18.96 -5.27
N LYS A 290 24.02 -18.95 -6.12
CA LYS A 290 23.98 -19.66 -7.41
C LYS A 290 23.57 -18.69 -8.51
N PRO A 291 24.20 -18.74 -9.69
CA PRO A 291 23.81 -17.89 -10.81
C PRO A 291 22.36 -18.19 -11.24
N PRO A 292 21.67 -17.24 -11.87
CA PRO A 292 20.35 -17.48 -12.45
C PRO A 292 20.34 -18.64 -13.44
N LEU A 293 19.19 -19.29 -13.58
CA LEU A 293 18.99 -20.33 -14.61
C LEU A 293 18.87 -19.68 -16.01
N PRO A 294 19.07 -20.44 -17.09
CA PRO A 294 18.76 -19.97 -18.45
C PRO A 294 17.34 -19.44 -18.58
N GLU A 295 17.14 -18.48 -19.49
CA GLU A 295 15.81 -17.94 -19.76
C GLU A 295 14.87 -18.99 -20.32
N ARG A 296 13.57 -18.82 -20.03
CA ARG A 296 12.50 -19.64 -20.57
C ARG A 296 11.65 -18.81 -21.51
N ARG A 297 11.43 -19.33 -22.71
CA ARG A 297 10.49 -18.76 -23.70
C ARG A 297 9.25 -19.66 -23.76
N ILE A 298 8.10 -19.07 -23.50
CA ILE A 298 6.81 -19.78 -23.46
C ILE A 298 5.94 -19.18 -24.57
N LEU A 299 5.43 -20.03 -25.48
CA LEU A 299 4.50 -19.60 -26.50
C LEU A 299 3.19 -19.10 -25.86
N ASP A 300 2.77 -17.90 -26.21
CA ASP A 300 1.50 -17.31 -25.83
C ASP A 300 0.74 -16.91 -27.11
N PRO A 301 -0.23 -17.72 -27.55
CA PRO A 301 -1.03 -17.45 -28.75
C PRO A 301 -1.84 -16.15 -28.71
N SER A 302 -2.02 -15.55 -27.52
CA SER A 302 -2.73 -14.27 -27.38
C SER A 302 -1.85 -13.06 -27.76
N LEU A 303 -0.53 -13.25 -27.86
CA LEU A 303 0.38 -12.20 -28.31
C LEU A 303 0.43 -12.13 -29.84
N PRO A 304 0.60 -10.92 -30.42
CA PRO A 304 0.81 -10.77 -31.86
C PRO A 304 1.99 -11.62 -32.35
N PRO A 305 1.96 -12.10 -33.61
CA PRO A 305 3.07 -12.89 -34.14
C PRO A 305 4.41 -12.17 -34.02
N GLY A 306 5.44 -12.86 -33.53
CA GLY A 306 6.78 -12.32 -33.30
C GLY A 306 6.92 -11.40 -32.07
N ALA A 307 5.85 -11.09 -31.33
CA ALA A 307 5.94 -10.28 -30.13
C ALA A 307 6.66 -11.02 -28.99
N VAL A 308 7.43 -10.29 -28.17
CA VAL A 308 8.10 -10.84 -26.99
C VAL A 308 7.74 -9.98 -25.77
N LYS A 309 7.25 -10.62 -24.71
CA LYS A 309 6.88 -9.96 -23.46
C LYS A 309 7.55 -10.64 -22.28
N GLN A 310 8.43 -9.93 -21.59
CA GLN A 310 9.00 -10.43 -20.33
C GLN A 310 7.96 -10.36 -19.21
N VAL A 311 7.73 -11.48 -18.54
CA VAL A 311 6.78 -11.58 -17.41
C VAL A 311 7.46 -11.94 -16.09
N ASP A 312 8.72 -12.40 -16.14
CA ASP A 312 9.52 -12.63 -14.95
C ASP A 312 11.01 -12.36 -15.19
N PHE A 313 11.73 -12.05 -14.12
CA PHE A 313 13.13 -11.62 -14.16
C PHE A 313 14.03 -12.69 -13.58
N ALA A 314 15.22 -12.83 -14.16
CA ALA A 314 16.25 -13.71 -13.64
C ALA A 314 16.64 -13.32 -12.21
N ALA A 315 16.87 -14.31 -11.36
CA ALA A 315 17.26 -14.10 -9.97
C ALA A 315 18.30 -15.14 -9.53
N GLU A 316 19.28 -14.69 -8.75
CA GLU A 316 20.24 -15.59 -8.11
C GLU A 316 19.56 -16.50 -7.08
N GLY A 317 20.03 -17.73 -6.98
CA GLY A 317 19.71 -18.58 -5.84
C GLY A 317 20.59 -18.21 -4.66
N MET A 318 20.07 -18.28 -3.44
CA MET A 318 20.84 -18.01 -2.21
C MET A 318 20.10 -18.49 -0.97
N THR A 319 20.85 -18.76 0.10
CA THR A 319 20.33 -18.87 1.47
C THR A 319 20.57 -17.56 2.21
N VAL A 320 19.53 -16.97 2.78
CA VAL A 320 19.57 -15.73 3.56
C VAL A 320 19.19 -16.00 5.01
N VAL A 321 20.03 -15.56 5.93
CA VAL A 321 19.83 -15.73 7.37
C VAL A 321 19.80 -14.37 8.07
N TRP A 322 18.79 -14.18 8.92
CA TRP A 322 18.69 -13.07 9.86
C TRP A 322 18.67 -13.61 11.28
N LYS A 323 19.43 -12.99 12.18
CA LYS A 323 19.36 -13.27 13.62
C LYS A 323 18.61 -12.14 14.30
N ARG A 324 17.56 -12.48 15.05
CA ARG A 324 16.75 -11.53 15.83
C ARG A 324 16.92 -11.82 17.31
N THR A 325 17.24 -10.78 18.07
CA THR A 325 17.24 -10.80 19.53
C THR A 325 16.11 -9.92 20.02
N VAL A 326 15.20 -10.49 20.81
CA VAL A 326 14.09 -9.79 21.46
C VAL A 326 14.37 -9.76 22.95
N ARG A 327 14.58 -8.57 23.52
CA ARG A 327 14.84 -8.37 24.95
C ARG A 327 13.60 -7.76 25.60
N TYR A 328 13.01 -8.47 26.55
CA TYR A 328 11.83 -8.02 27.29
C TYR A 328 12.23 -7.12 28.47
N ARG A 329 11.27 -6.32 28.94
CA ARG A 329 11.47 -5.45 30.12
C ARG A 329 11.81 -6.20 31.41
N ASP A 330 11.34 -7.44 31.55
CA ASP A 330 11.65 -8.31 32.69
C ASP A 330 13.07 -8.91 32.64
N GLY A 331 13.85 -8.54 31.63
CA GLY A 331 15.22 -9.01 31.43
C GLY A 331 15.33 -10.33 30.65
N LYS A 332 14.21 -11.01 30.35
CA LYS A 332 14.24 -12.20 29.49
C LYS A 332 14.66 -11.83 28.08
N GLU A 333 15.27 -12.80 27.41
CA GLU A 333 15.73 -12.64 26.03
C GLU A 333 15.30 -13.84 25.19
N ARG A 334 14.82 -13.58 23.97
CA ARG A 334 14.53 -14.60 22.95
C ARG A 334 15.41 -14.35 21.74
N LYS A 335 16.20 -15.35 21.35
CA LYS A 335 17.01 -15.33 20.13
C LYS A 335 16.39 -16.23 19.09
N GLU A 336 16.26 -15.74 17.87
CA GLU A 336 15.67 -16.45 16.75
C GLU A 336 16.54 -16.33 15.52
N THR A 337 16.56 -17.40 14.72
CA THR A 337 17.20 -17.41 13.41
C THR A 337 16.12 -17.58 12.35
N LEU A 338 16.03 -16.61 11.45
CA LEU A 338 15.10 -16.60 10.34
C LEU A 338 15.86 -16.92 9.07
N ARG A 339 15.56 -18.08 8.49
CA ARG A 339 16.18 -18.59 7.27
C ARG A 339 15.20 -18.51 6.10
N SER A 340 15.64 -17.93 5.00
CA SER A 340 14.98 -18.01 3.70
C SER A 340 15.92 -18.63 2.68
N THR A 341 15.45 -19.62 1.94
CA THR A 341 16.20 -20.22 0.84
C THR A 341 15.49 -19.94 -0.47
N TYR A 342 16.21 -19.33 -1.40
CA TYR A 342 15.74 -18.97 -2.73
C TYR A 342 16.47 -19.83 -3.76
N ARG A 343 15.72 -20.46 -4.66
CA ARG A 343 16.32 -21.16 -5.81
C ARG A 343 16.74 -20.15 -6.89
N PRO A 344 17.76 -20.47 -7.71
CA PRO A 344 18.05 -19.67 -8.88
C PRO A 344 16.86 -19.69 -9.84
N TRP A 345 16.62 -18.59 -10.53
CA TRP A 345 15.46 -18.40 -11.38
C TRP A 345 15.87 -17.81 -12.72
N GLY A 346 15.39 -18.40 -13.81
CA GLY A 346 15.58 -17.87 -15.16
C GLY A 346 14.49 -16.86 -15.49
N ALA A 347 14.84 -15.84 -16.27
CA ALA A 347 13.84 -14.91 -16.80
C ALA A 347 12.79 -15.67 -17.63
N VAL A 348 11.54 -15.21 -17.59
CA VAL A 348 10.45 -15.80 -18.37
C VAL A 348 9.94 -14.78 -19.38
N TYR A 349 9.97 -15.18 -20.65
CA TYR A 349 9.46 -14.42 -21.78
C TYR A 349 8.28 -15.17 -22.40
N LEU A 350 7.16 -14.48 -22.57
CA LEU A 350 6.05 -14.92 -23.41
C LEU A 350 6.37 -14.49 -24.85
N VAL A 351 6.25 -15.40 -25.80
CA VAL A 351 6.51 -15.15 -27.22
C VAL A 351 5.24 -15.41 -28.03
N GLY A 352 4.88 -14.52 -28.94
CA GLY A 352 3.77 -14.73 -29.87
C GLY A 352 4.09 -15.81 -30.90
N PRO A 353 3.07 -16.29 -31.65
CA PRO A 353 3.27 -17.25 -32.73
C PRO A 353 4.33 -16.78 -33.73
N THR A 354 5.00 -17.70 -34.41
CA THR A 354 5.81 -17.33 -35.57
C THR A 354 4.88 -16.72 -36.62
N PRO A 355 5.21 -15.55 -37.21
CA PRO A 355 4.44 -15.04 -38.34
C PRO A 355 4.36 -16.12 -39.42
N GLU A 356 3.17 -16.42 -39.92
CA GLU A 356 3.05 -17.25 -41.11
C GLU A 356 3.80 -16.54 -42.24
N SER A 357 4.83 -17.20 -42.79
CA SER A 357 5.40 -16.79 -44.08
C SER A 357 4.25 -16.80 -45.10
N PRO A 358 4.10 -15.76 -45.95
CA PRO A 358 3.13 -15.82 -47.02
C PRO A 358 3.56 -16.91 -48.02
N GLU A 359 3.03 -18.12 -47.87
CA GLU A 359 3.13 -19.14 -48.92
C GLU A 359 2.12 -18.81 -50.02
N GLY A 360 2.63 -18.69 -51.26
CA GLY A 360 1.81 -18.80 -52.47
C GLY A 360 1.76 -17.58 -53.40
N GLY A 361 2.89 -16.95 -53.73
CA GLY A 361 2.98 -16.22 -55.01
C GLY A 361 3.06 -17.23 -56.16
N PRO A 362 2.28 -17.09 -57.25
CA PRO A 362 2.26 -18.09 -58.32
C PRO A 362 3.65 -18.21 -58.97
N ALA A 363 4.07 -19.44 -59.26
CA ALA A 363 5.31 -19.74 -59.95
C ALA A 363 5.45 -18.90 -61.24
N PRO A 364 6.66 -18.42 -61.59
CA PRO A 364 6.86 -17.70 -62.84
C PRO A 364 6.49 -18.61 -64.01
N ARG A 365 5.62 -18.14 -64.90
CA ARG A 365 5.39 -18.77 -66.20
C ARG A 365 6.71 -18.72 -66.96
N GLU A 366 7.27 -19.88 -67.29
CA GLU A 366 8.37 -19.99 -68.25
C GLU A 366 7.91 -19.42 -69.60
N GLY A 367 8.42 -18.24 -69.94
CA GLY A 367 8.42 -17.71 -71.30
C GLY A 367 9.62 -18.31 -72.03
N GLY A 368 9.35 -19.09 -73.08
CA GLY A 368 10.36 -19.68 -73.94
C GLY A 368 11.11 -18.63 -74.78
N GLY A 369 12.34 -18.97 -75.16
CA GLY A 369 13.14 -18.22 -76.13
C GLY A 369 14.63 -18.56 -76.12
N GLU A 370 14.99 -19.67 -76.77
CA GLU A 370 16.25 -19.96 -77.52
C GLU A 370 17.65 -19.82 -76.86
N ALA A 371 18.23 -21.00 -76.53
CA ALA A 371 19.43 -21.69 -77.11
C ALA A 371 20.76 -20.91 -77.37
N PRO A 372 21.96 -21.57 -77.42
CA PRO A 372 22.19 -23.00 -77.65
C PRO A 372 23.36 -23.66 -76.83
N LEU A 373 23.71 -24.89 -77.23
CA LEU A 373 24.83 -25.79 -76.84
C LEU A 373 24.37 -26.90 -75.87
N GLY A 374 24.47 -28.19 -76.17
CA GLY A 374 25.06 -28.92 -77.29
C GLY A 374 25.35 -30.33 -76.79
N GLU A 375 24.63 -31.33 -77.30
CA GLU A 375 24.97 -32.75 -77.10
C GLU A 375 25.04 -33.45 -78.45
N ARG A 376 26.20 -34.07 -78.70
CA ARG A 376 26.32 -35.32 -79.46
C ARG A 376 27.46 -36.13 -78.84
N PRO A 377 27.24 -37.43 -78.64
CA PRO A 377 28.27 -38.40 -78.93
C PRO A 377 27.78 -39.35 -80.03
N GLN A 378 28.63 -39.63 -81.02
CA GLN A 378 28.88 -41.00 -81.51
C GLN A 378 29.99 -41.06 -82.56
N ARG A 379 30.96 -41.93 -82.25
CA ARG A 379 31.76 -42.85 -83.08
C ARG A 379 32.24 -42.42 -84.48
N GLY A 380 33.55 -42.54 -84.68
CA GLY A 380 34.15 -42.73 -86.01
C GLY A 380 35.68 -42.67 -86.01
N ALA A 381 36.29 -43.86 -86.12
CA ALA A 381 37.65 -44.25 -86.54
C ALA A 381 38.67 -43.20 -87.05
N GLY A 382 39.94 -43.50 -86.76
CA GLY A 382 41.06 -43.29 -87.71
C GLY A 382 42.28 -42.59 -87.14
N GLU A 383 43.39 -43.34 -87.05
CA GLU A 383 44.78 -42.99 -87.41
C GLU A 383 45.28 -41.55 -87.13
N GLY A 384 46.44 -41.29 -86.56
CA GLY A 384 47.66 -42.05 -86.34
C GLY A 384 48.78 -41.05 -86.01
N THR A 385 49.92 -41.56 -85.53
CA THR A 385 51.26 -40.93 -85.54
C THR A 385 51.44 -39.60 -84.77
N ALA A 386 52.14 -39.59 -83.62
CA ALA A 386 53.60 -39.50 -83.46
C ALA A 386 54.08 -38.06 -83.16
N ARG A 387 54.41 -37.81 -81.87
CA ARG A 387 55.72 -37.34 -81.33
C ARG A 387 56.65 -36.46 -82.21
N PRO A 388 57.62 -35.71 -81.62
CA PRO A 388 57.51 -34.59 -80.68
C PRO A 388 58.56 -33.46 -81.00
N GLY A 389 58.64 -32.41 -80.16
CA GLY A 389 59.94 -31.91 -79.70
C GLY A 389 60.48 -30.56 -80.23
N GLY A 390 61.05 -29.79 -79.27
CA GLY A 390 61.99 -28.67 -79.45
C GLY A 390 61.31 -27.29 -79.41
N GLN A 391 61.66 -26.33 -78.55
CA GLN A 391 62.79 -26.12 -77.62
C GLN A 391 62.30 -25.40 -76.37
#